data_AF-A0A329K9D4-F1
#
_entry.id   AF-A0A329K9D4-F1
#
_cell.length_a   1.000
_cell.length_b   1.000
_cell.length_c   1.000
_cell.angle_alpha   90.00
_cell.angle_beta   90.00
_cell.angle_gamma   90.00
#
_symmetry.space_group_name_H-M   'P 1'
#
loop_
_entity.id
_entity.type
_entity.pdbx_description
1 polymer ?
#
loop_
_entity_poly.entity_id
_entity_poly.type
_entity_poly.pdbx_seq_one_letter_code
_entity_poly.pdbx_strand_id
1 'polypeptide(L)' 'MVVDLRGVTTVLLPGTGSDDDYVHRAFSRPLSEVGAVPVTPPPRPERLIEGYLAALDDAGHRGPIAVG' A
#
# COMPACT_ATOMS: atom_id res chain seq x y z
N MET A 1 -8.65 7.03 -19.02
CA MET A 1 -8.50 7.97 -17.89
C MET A 1 -7.10 7.77 -17.35
N VAL A 2 -6.28 8.81 -17.30
CA VAL A 2 -4.93 8.72 -16.71
C VAL A 2 -5.05 9.11 -15.25
N VAL A 3 -4.54 8.28 -14.34
CA VAL A 3 -4.49 8.58 -12.91
C VAL A 3 -3.08 9.10 -12.61
N ASP A 4 -2.98 10.29 -12.02
CA ASP A 4 -1.72 10.87 -11.54
C ASP A 4 -1.50 10.43 -10.10
N LEU A 5 -0.37 9.76 -9.83
CA LEU A 5 -0.04 9.21 -8.52
C LEU A 5 0.94 10.10 -7.74
N ARG A 6 1.35 11.27 -8.26
CA ARG A 6 2.30 12.13 -7.58
C ARG A 6 1.77 12.58 -6.22
N GLY A 7 2.52 12.24 -5.16
CA GLY A 7 2.17 12.53 -3.77
C GLY A 7 1.06 11.67 -3.19
N VAL A 8 0.49 10.73 -3.97
CA VAL A 8 -0.59 9.86 -3.52
C VAL A 8 -0.03 8.75 -2.65
N THR A 9 -0.64 8.51 -1.49
CA THR A 9 -0.30 7.35 -0.66
C THR A 9 -0.83 6.09 -1.34
N THR A 10 0.08 5.15 -1.64
CA THR A 10 -0.24 3.89 -2.32
C THR A 10 -0.03 2.74 -1.36
N VAL A 11 -1.12 2.16 -0.87
CA VAL A 11 -1.11 1.03 0.07
C VAL A 11 -1.07 -0.27 -0.73
N LEU A 12 -0.04 -1.08 -0.51
CA LEU A 12 0.10 -2.40 -1.14
C LEU A 12 -0.16 -3.48 -0.10
N LEU A 13 -1.24 -4.23 -0.27
CA LEU A 13 -1.65 -5.28 0.65
C LEU A 13 -1.14 -6.64 0.17
N PRO A 14 -0.21 -7.28 0.90
CA PRO A 14 0.29 -8.60 0.51
C PRO A 14 -0.85 -9.63 0.37
N GLY A 15 -0.87 -10.32 -0.77
CA GLY A 15 -1.74 -11.46 -0.99
C GLY A 15 -1.25 -12.73 -0.29
N THR A 16 -2.06 -13.79 -0.30
CA THR A 16 -1.69 -15.10 0.25
C THR A 16 -0.37 -15.61 -0.32
N GLY A 17 0.57 -15.99 0.56
CA GLY A 17 1.90 -16.46 0.17
C GLY A 17 2.92 -15.34 -0.11
N SER A 18 2.56 -14.09 0.17
CA SER A 18 3.42 -12.92 0.10
C SER A 18 3.59 -12.28 1.49
N ASP A 19 4.42 -11.24 1.56
CA ASP A 19 4.69 -10.43 2.74
C ASP A 19 4.97 -8.98 2.34
N ASP A 20 5.09 -8.11 3.33
CA ASP A 20 5.39 -6.69 3.14
C ASP A 20 6.76 -6.46 2.50
N ASP A 21 7.77 -7.30 2.81
CA ASP A 21 9.10 -7.19 2.19
C ASP A 21 9.05 -7.43 0.67
N TYR A 22 8.37 -8.49 0.25
CA TYR A 22 8.23 -8.83 -1.17
C TYR A 22 7.54 -7.70 -1.93
N VAL A 23 6.39 -7.22 -1.44
CA VAL A 23 5.66 -6.14 -2.13
C VAL A 23 6.47 -4.84 -2.10
N HIS A 24 7.18 -4.55 -1.01
CA HIS A 24 8.07 -3.39 -0.93
C HIS A 24 9.17 -3.48 -1.99
N ARG A 25 9.89 -4.60 -2.09
CA ARG A 25 10.97 -4.77 -3.09
C ARG A 25 10.44 -4.77 -4.52
N ALA A 26 9.28 -5.36 -4.76
CA ALA A 26 8.69 -5.46 -6.10
C ALA A 26 8.19 -4.11 -6.63
N PHE A 27 7.60 -3.27 -5.78
CA PHE A 27 6.80 -2.12 -6.24
C PHE A 27 7.32 -0.76 -5.78
N SER A 28 8.15 -0.66 -4.72
CA SER A 28 8.52 0.67 -4.19
C SER A 28 9.30 1.52 -5.18
N ARG A 29 10.21 0.91 -5.96
CA ARG A 29 10.97 1.63 -6.99
C ARG A 29 10.07 2.20 -8.10
N PRO A 30 9.30 1.40 -8.85
CA PRO A 30 8.46 1.96 -9.91
C PRO A 30 7.40 2.94 -9.39
N LEU A 31 6.87 2.74 -8.18
CA LEU A 31 5.94 3.70 -7.55
C LEU A 31 6.63 5.04 -7.22
N SER A 32 7.85 4.98 -6.69
CA SER A 32 8.62 6.20 -6.39
C SER A 32 9.02 6.96 -7.66
N GLU A 33 9.32 6.25 -8.76
CA GLU A 33 9.66 6.85 -10.06
C GLU A 33 8.49 7.67 -10.65
N VAL A 34 7.24 7.32 -10.34
CA VAL A 34 6.04 8.11 -10.71
C VAL A 34 5.59 9.09 -9.61
N GLY A 35 6.37 9.22 -8.54
CA GLY A 35 6.13 10.16 -7.44
C GLY A 35 5.09 9.71 -6.42
N ALA A 36 4.67 8.43 -6.43
CA ALA A 36 3.78 7.90 -5.41
C ALA A 36 4.52 7.67 -4.07
N VAL A 37 3.76 7.55 -2.99
CA VAL A 37 4.27 7.32 -1.63
C VAL A 37 3.86 5.91 -1.18
N PRO A 38 4.71 4.88 -1.37
CA PRO A 38 4.35 3.50 -1.06
C PRO A 38 4.25 3.25 0.46
N VAL A 39 3.25 2.46 0.85
CA VAL A 39 3.05 1.93 2.20
C VAL A 39 2.77 0.43 2.10
N THR A 40 3.54 -0.38 2.81
CA THR A 40 3.49 -1.85 2.75
C THR A 40 3.24 -2.41 4.14
N PRO A 41 1.98 -2.44 4.61
CA PRO A 41 1.68 -2.95 5.95
C PRO A 41 1.96 -4.46 6.03
N PRO A 42 2.60 -4.94 7.11
CA PRO A 42 2.82 -6.37 7.30
C PRO A 42 1.50 -7.12 7.47
N PRO A 43 1.33 -8.30 6.84
CA PRO A 43 0.16 -9.14 7.09
C PRO A 43 0.15 -9.60 8.55
N ARG A 44 -1.02 -9.56 9.18
CA ARG A 44 -1.23 -10.08 10.54
C ARG A 44 -2.14 -11.30 10.47
N PRO A 45 -1.63 -12.55 10.36
CA PRO A 45 -2.43 -13.72 10.03
C PRO A 45 -3.67 -13.92 10.90
N GLU A 46 -3.57 -13.63 12.20
CA GLU A 46 -4.65 -13.83 13.18
C GLU A 46 -5.75 -12.75 13.06
N ARG A 47 -5.45 -11.61 12.42
CA ARG A 47 -6.30 -10.42 12.33
C ARG A 47 -6.11 -9.71 11.00
N LEU A 48 -6.04 -10.48 9.91
CA LEU A 48 -5.58 -9.97 8.61
C LEU A 48 -6.45 -8.82 8.11
N ILE A 49 -7.76 -9.05 8.08
CA ILE A 49 -8.74 -8.06 7.62
C ILE A 49 -8.75 -6.83 8.53
N GLU A 50 -8.75 -7.01 9.85
CA GLU A 50 -8.71 -5.89 10.81
C GLU A 50 -7.42 -5.06 10.65
N GLY A 51 -6.27 -5.72 10.43
CA GLY A 51 -5.00 -5.05 10.17
C GLY A 51 -4.97 -4.26 8.87
N TYR A 52 -5.49 -4.83 7.78
CA TYR A 52 -5.56 -4.12 6.50
C TYR A 52 -6.54 -2.96 6.54
N LEU A 53 -7.71 -3.13 7.16
CA LEU A 53 -8.67 -2.03 7.36
C LEU A 53 -8.03 -0.89 8.16
N ALA A 54 -7.34 -1.19 9.27
CA ALA A 54 -6.66 -0.16 10.05
C ALA A 54 -5.56 0.57 9.25
N ALA A 55 -4.81 -0.14 8.39
CA ALA A 55 -3.80 0.48 7.53
C ALA A 55 -4.42 1.37 6.44
N LEU A 56 -5.55 0.95 5.86
CA LEU A 56 -6.28 1.75 4.88
C LEU A 56 -6.90 3.00 5.52
N ASP A 57 -7.47 2.88 6.72
CA ASP A 57 -8.01 4.00 7.49
C ASP A 57 -6.90 5.00 7.83
N ASP A 58 -5.77 4.54 8.38
CA ASP A 58 -4.61 5.39 8.69
C ASP A 58 -4.13 6.17 7.45
N ALA A 59 -3.96 5.48 6.32
CA ALA A 59 -3.54 6.10 5.07
C ALA A 59 -4.57 7.13 4.55
N GLY A 60 -5.86 6.83 4.69
CA GLY A 60 -6.98 7.67 4.26
C GLY A 60 -7.11 8.99 5.02
N HIS A 61 -6.59 9.09 6.25
CA HIS A 61 -6.60 10.35 7.03
C HIS A 61 -5.84 11.48 6.33
N ARG A 62 -4.91 11.16 5.42
CA ARG A 62 -4.06 12.12 4.71
C ARG A 62 -4.65 12.56 3.36
N GLY A 63 -5.79 11.99 2.94
CA GLY A 63 -6.44 12.26 1.67
C GLY A 63 -6.72 10.99 0.86
N PRO A 64 -7.03 11.12 -0.44
CA PRO A 64 -7.25 9.98 -1.32
C PRO A 64 -6.04 9.04 -1.38
N ILE A 65 -6.31 7.74 -1.44
CA ILE A 65 -5.29 6.70 -1.56
C ILE A 65 -5.48 5.88 -2.83
N ALA A 66 -4.38 5.29 -3.29
CA ALA A 66 -4.39 4.18 -4.23
C ALA A 66 -4.16 2.87 -3.47
N VAL A 67 -4.81 1.79 -3.88
CA VAL A 67 -4.74 0.48 -3.21
C VAL A 67 -4.47 -0.60 -4.26
N GLY A 68 -3.57 -1.54 -3.93
CA GLY A 68 -3.21 -2.68 -4.76
C GLY A 68 -2.89 -3.92 -3.95
#